data_AF-Q74D99-F1
#
_entry.id   AF-Q74D99-F1
#
_cell.length_a   1.000
_cell.length_b   1.000
_cell.length_c   1.000
_cell.angle_alpha   90.00
_cell.angle_beta   90.00
_cell.angle_gamma   90.00
#
_symmetry.space_group_name_H-M   'P 1'
#
loop_
_entity.id
_entity.type
_entity.pdbx_description
1 polymer ?
#
loop_
_entity_poly.entity_id
_entity_poly.type
_entity_poly.pdbx_seq_one_letter_code
_entity_poly.pdbx_strand_id
1 'polypeptide(L)'
;MDKRFLLKALYETGTNALLSGGDFRLYVLFLAAAGTNGRGLLPYSVIEEALGPIHPPGRLTFMCRRLEELGLIQLHGPPVATIGVGYRLKEPVPVIHNAPMESAPSAGNGDPHETQ
;
A
#
# COMPACT_ATOMS: atom_id res chain seq x y z
N MET A 1 11.20 -12.09 -4.73
CA MET A 1 10.17 -11.01 -4.82
C MET A 1 10.70 -9.90 -5.71
N ASP A 2 9.92 -9.42 -6.68
CA ASP A 2 10.34 -8.32 -7.56
C ASP A 2 10.35 -6.99 -6.80
N LYS A 3 11.53 -6.38 -6.67
CA LYS A 3 11.72 -5.09 -5.98
C LYS A 3 10.90 -3.96 -6.63
N ARG A 4 10.58 -4.08 -7.93
CA ARG A 4 9.75 -3.12 -8.68
C ARG A 4 8.31 -3.12 -8.21
N PHE A 5 7.77 -4.27 -7.82
CA PHE A 5 6.40 -4.38 -7.30
C PHE A 5 6.23 -3.58 -6.00
N LEU A 6 7.19 -3.72 -5.08
CA LEU A 6 7.14 -3.00 -3.80
C LEU A 6 7.23 -1.49 -4.01
N LEU A 7 8.17 -1.03 -4.84
CA LEU A 7 8.33 0.39 -5.16
C LEU A 7 7.10 0.98 -5.85
N LYS A 8 6.51 0.23 -6.79
CA LYS A 8 5.28 0.63 -7.49
C LYS A 8 4.11 0.77 -6.52
N ALA A 9 3.88 -0.23 -5.67
CA ALA A 9 2.81 -0.19 -4.68
C ALA A 9 2.96 1.02 -3.73
N LEU A 10 4.18 1.30 -3.26
CA LEU A 10 4.46 2.43 -2.37
C LEU A 10 4.25 3.80 -3.03
N TYR A 11 4.56 3.91 -4.32
CA TYR A 11 4.39 5.14 -5.09
C TYR A 11 2.91 5.39 -5.41
N GLU A 12 2.18 4.34 -5.79
CA GLU A 12 0.77 4.43 -6.18
C GLU A 12 -0.16 4.72 -4.98
N THR A 13 0.19 4.27 -3.78
CA THR A 13 -0.67 4.45 -2.60
C THR A 13 -0.42 5.75 -1.84
N GLY A 14 0.60 6.55 -2.21
CA GLY A 14 0.93 7.84 -1.58
C GLY A 14 1.20 7.78 -0.07
N THR A 15 1.35 6.56 0.49
CA THR A 15 1.22 6.31 1.92
C THR A 15 2.46 6.74 2.71
N ASN A 16 3.58 6.97 2.02
CA ASN A 16 4.84 7.40 2.62
C ASN A 16 4.73 8.73 3.39
N ALA A 17 3.79 9.61 3.03
CA ALA A 17 3.61 10.89 3.71
C ALA A 17 2.86 10.78 5.05
N LEU A 18 2.11 9.69 5.29
CA LEU A 18 1.20 9.54 6.43
C LEU A 18 1.73 8.58 7.51
N LEU A 19 2.77 7.80 7.20
CA LEU A 19 3.29 6.75 8.06
C LEU A 19 4.57 7.17 8.75
N SER A 20 4.69 6.86 10.04
CA SER A 20 5.99 6.92 10.72
C SER A 20 6.91 5.82 10.20
N GLY A 21 8.23 5.94 10.39
CA GLY A 21 9.18 4.93 9.91
C GLY A 21 8.90 3.50 10.39
N GLY A 22 8.32 3.34 11.59
CA GLY A 22 7.87 2.04 12.09
C GLY A 22 6.62 1.53 11.37
N ASP A 23 5.59 2.38 11.26
CA ASP A 23 4.32 2.05 10.58
C ASP A 23 4.58 1.68 9.10
N PHE A 24 5.51 2.39 8.47
CA PHE A 24 5.96 2.14 7.11
C PHE A 24 6.64 0.77 6.96
N ARG A 25 7.54 0.40 7.88
CA ARG A 25 8.19 -0.93 7.87
C ARG A 25 7.17 -2.05 8.02
N LEU A 26 6.18 -1.87 8.89
CA LEU A 26 5.08 -2.83 9.04
C LEU A 26 4.25 -2.93 7.75
N TYR A 27 3.92 -1.80 7.12
CA TYR A 27 3.19 -1.80 5.85
C TYR A 27 3.97 -2.48 4.71
N VAL A 28 5.29 -2.25 4.62
CA VAL A 28 6.18 -2.95 3.68
C VAL A 28 6.19 -4.46 3.91
N LEU A 29 6.17 -4.92 5.17
CA LEU A 29 6.09 -6.34 5.49
C LEU A 29 4.81 -6.97 4.93
N PHE A 30 3.68 -6.27 5.05
CA PHE A 30 2.41 -6.68 4.45
C PHE A 30 2.46 -6.74 2.92
N LEU A 31 3.03 -5.71 2.26
CA LEU A 31 3.25 -5.71 0.80
C LEU A 31 4.16 -6.86 0.35
N ALA A 32 5.19 -7.18 1.15
CA ALA A 32 6.06 -8.32 0.93
C ALA A 32 5.31 -9.65 0.99
N ALA A 33 4.44 -9.79 2.00
CA ALA A 33 3.57 -10.95 2.14
C ALA A 33 2.60 -11.09 0.95
N ALA A 34 2.04 -10.00 0.43
CA ALA A 34 1.18 -10.03 -0.76
C ALA A 34 1.91 -10.51 -2.00
N GLY A 35 3.17 -10.11 -2.21
CA GLY A 35 3.97 -10.66 -3.31
C GLY A 35 4.27 -12.16 -3.18
N THR A 36 4.03 -12.76 -2.02
CA THR A 36 4.29 -14.19 -1.74
C THR A 36 3.01 -15.02 -1.69
N ASN A 37 1.97 -14.54 -1.02
CA ASN A 37 0.71 -15.26 -0.81
C ASN A 37 -0.50 -14.62 -1.50
N GLY A 38 -0.29 -13.59 -2.32
CA GLY A 38 -1.30 -12.88 -3.11
C GLY A 38 -2.24 -11.99 -2.30
N ARG A 39 -2.28 -12.12 -0.97
CA ARG A 39 -3.30 -11.49 -0.12
C ARG A 39 -2.74 -10.57 0.95
N GLY A 40 -1.44 -10.64 1.22
CA GLY A 40 -0.83 -9.87 2.29
C GLY A 40 -1.30 -10.31 3.67
N LEU A 41 -1.62 -11.60 3.82
CA LEU A 41 -2.05 -12.14 5.11
C LEU A 41 -0.81 -12.43 5.97
N LEU A 42 -0.78 -11.89 7.18
CA LEU A 42 0.25 -12.16 8.19
C LEU A 42 -0.40 -12.43 9.56
N PRO A 43 -0.12 -13.58 10.19
CA PRO A 43 -0.43 -13.82 11.59
C PRO A 43 0.29 -12.81 12.50
N TYR A 44 -0.31 -12.45 13.64
CA TYR A 44 0.33 -11.52 14.58
C TYR A 44 1.67 -12.05 15.10
N SER A 45 1.80 -13.37 15.32
CA SER A 45 3.06 -13.99 15.72
C SER A 45 4.21 -13.74 14.73
N VAL A 46 3.92 -13.70 13.43
CA VAL A 46 4.91 -13.39 12.39
C VAL A 46 5.30 -11.91 12.42
N ILE A 47 4.37 -11.03 12.76
CA ILE A 47 4.63 -9.60 12.94
C ILE A 47 5.53 -9.38 14.17
N GLU A 48 5.24 -10.06 15.28
CA GLU A 48 6.07 -10.05 16.49
C GLU A 48 7.47 -10.59 16.23
N GLU A 49 7.60 -11.70 15.50
CA GLU A 49 8.92 -12.24 15.15
C GLU A 49 9.74 -11.26 14.30
N ALA A 50 9.11 -10.61 13.31
CA ALA A 50 9.80 -9.73 12.38
C ALA A 50 10.17 -8.36 12.98
N LEU A 51 9.32 -7.80 13.85
CA LEU A 51 9.44 -6.43 14.33
C LEU A 51 9.58 -6.30 15.85
N GLY A 52 9.30 -7.35 16.62
CA GLY A 52 9.42 -7.40 18.08
C GLY A 52 10.81 -7.05 18.62
N PRO A 53 11.92 -7.40 17.96
CA PRO A 53 13.25 -6.97 18.38
C PRO A 53 13.47 -5.45 18.34
N ILE A 54 12.64 -4.71 17.56
CA ILE A 54 12.77 -3.26 17.33
C ILE A 54 11.64 -2.50 18.04
N HIS A 55 10.50 -3.15 18.27
CA HIS A 55 9.31 -2.54 18.84
C HIS A 55 8.70 -3.44 19.93
N PRO A 56 8.43 -2.91 21.13
CA PRO A 56 7.78 -3.70 22.18
C PRO A 56 6.35 -4.12 21.77
N PRO A 57 5.78 -5.19 22.34
CA PRO A 57 4.50 -5.75 21.93
C PRO A 57 3.34 -4.72 21.91
N GLY A 58 3.24 -3.89 22.94
CA GLY A 58 2.21 -2.82 22.99
C GLY A 58 2.33 -1.80 21.85
N ARG A 59 3.56 -1.57 21.35
CA ARG A 59 3.79 -0.70 20.19
C ARG A 59 3.39 -1.38 18.89
N LEU A 60 3.65 -2.67 18.73
CA LEU A 60 3.23 -3.43 17.55
C LEU A 60 1.71 -3.45 17.38
N THR A 61 0.99 -3.66 18.48
CA THR A 61 -0.49 -3.59 18.48
C THR A 61 -0.98 -2.21 18.07
N PHE A 62 -0.36 -1.14 18.58
CA PHE A 62 -0.70 0.22 18.20
C PHE A 62 -0.44 0.49 16.70
N MET A 63 0.69 0.01 16.17
CA MET A 63 1.03 0.15 14.76
C MET A 63 0.02 -0.58 13.86
N CYS A 64 -0.36 -1.82 14.21
CA CYS A 64 -1.37 -2.57 13.46
C CYS A 64 -2.73 -1.85 13.48
N ARG A 65 -3.18 -1.39 14.64
CA ARG A 65 -4.41 -0.61 14.78
C ARG A 65 -4.38 0.67 13.94
N ARG A 66 -3.25 1.39 13.93
CA ARG A 66 -3.11 2.60 13.13
C ARG A 66 -3.20 2.32 11.63
N LEU A 67 -2.55 1.26 11.14
CA LEU A 67 -2.66 0.87 9.73
C LEU A 67 -4.09 0.42 9.37
N GLU A 68 -4.80 -0.20 10.31
CA GLU A 68 -6.21 -0.55 10.15
C GLU A 68 -7.13 0.69 10.10
N GLU A 69 -6.92 1.66 10.99
CA GLU A 69 -7.62 2.95 11.00
C GLU A 69 -7.38 3.75 9.71
N LEU A 70 -6.18 3.64 9.13
CA LEU A 70 -5.85 4.21 7.82
C LEU A 70 -6.43 3.41 6.64
N GLY A 71 -7.09 2.29 6.90
CA GLY A 71 -7.69 1.43 5.87
C GLY A 71 -6.68 0.68 5.01
N LEU A 72 -5.44 0.51 5.47
CA LEU A 72 -4.37 -0.15 4.72
C LEU A 72 -4.35 -1.67 4.94
N ILE A 73 -4.75 -2.08 6.13
CA ILE A 73 -4.92 -3.48 6.51
C ILE A 73 -6.28 -3.67 7.17
N GLN A 74 -6.67 -4.92 7.35
CA GLN A 74 -7.86 -5.30 8.11
C GLN A 74 -7.54 -6.52 8.96
N LEU A 75 -8.13 -6.58 10.16
CA LEU A 75 -8.10 -7.80 10.96
C LEU A 75 -8.71 -8.97 10.17
N HIS A 76 -8.03 -10.11 10.18
CA HIS A 76 -8.47 -11.33 9.51
C HIS A 76 -8.31 -12.53 10.43
N GLY A 77 -9.42 -13.21 10.70
CA GLY A 77 -9.46 -14.41 11.54
C GLY A 77 -10.79 -14.52 12.29
N PRO A 78 -11.17 -15.73 12.74
CA PRO A 78 -12.35 -15.90 13.56
C PRO A 78 -12.14 -15.23 14.93
N PRO A 79 -13.17 -14.57 15.50
CA PRO A 79 -13.06 -13.85 16.77
C PRO A 79 -12.76 -14.75 17.99
N VAL A 80 -12.69 -16.07 17.81
CA VAL A 80 -12.68 -17.07 18.90
C VAL A 80 -11.36 -17.86 19.01
N ALA A 81 -10.41 -17.72 18.08
CA ALA A 81 -9.20 -18.56 18.10
C ALA A 81 -7.92 -17.75 18.38
N THR A 82 -7.32 -18.03 19.54
CA THR A 82 -5.99 -17.57 19.98
C THR A 82 -4.82 -17.95 19.05
N ILE A 83 -5.08 -18.75 18.01
CA ILE A 83 -4.06 -19.27 17.06
C ILE A 83 -4.27 -18.72 15.63
N GLY A 84 -5.35 -17.96 15.38
CA GLY A 84 -5.77 -17.62 14.01
C GLY A 84 -5.93 -16.13 13.72
N VAL A 85 -5.61 -15.23 14.66
CA VAL A 85 -5.77 -13.79 14.45
C VAL A 85 -4.56 -13.23 13.72
N GLY A 86 -4.80 -12.73 12.51
CA GLY A 86 -3.81 -12.04 11.71
C GLY A 86 -4.38 -10.78 11.09
N TYR A 87 -3.60 -10.17 10.24
CA TYR A 87 -3.99 -9.00 9.48
C TYR A 87 -3.78 -9.28 8.00
N ARG A 88 -4.66 -8.75 7.17
CA ARG A 88 -4.58 -8.85 5.72
C ARG A 88 -4.43 -7.45 5.13
N LEU A 89 -3.65 -7.30 4.07
CA LEU A 89 -3.73 -6.10 3.24
C LEU A 89 -5.15 -5.88 2.76
N LYS A 90 -5.62 -4.64 2.91
CA LYS A 90 -6.77 -4.18 2.16
C LYS A 90 -6.26 -3.93 0.74
N GLU A 91 -6.84 -4.60 -0.26
CA GLU A 91 -6.51 -4.31 -1.67
C GLU A 91 -6.58 -2.80 -1.89
N PRO A 92 -5.65 -2.23 -2.67
CA PRO A 92 -5.54 -0.78 -2.75
C PRO A 92 -6.88 -0.20 -3.17
N VAL A 93 -7.31 0.82 -2.43
CA VAL A 93 -8.41 1.70 -2.82
C VAL A 93 -8.16 2.10 -4.28
N PRO A 94 -9.13 1.92 -5.18
CA PRO A 94 -8.94 2.26 -6.59
C PRO A 94 -8.54 3.73 -6.70
N VAL A 95 -7.42 3.98 -7.37
CA VAL A 95 -7.02 5.33 -7.75
C VAL A 95 -7.96 5.76 -8.86
N ILE A 96 -8.91 6.64 -8.54
CA ILE A 96 -9.60 7.43 -9.57
C ILE A 96 -8.51 8.27 -10.22
N HIS A 97 -8.10 7.88 -11.42
CA HIS A 97 -7.30 8.73 -12.28
C HIS A 97 -8.22 9.86 -12.73
N ASN A 98 -8.28 10.96 -11.98
CA ASN A 98 -8.46 12.23 -12.65
C ASN A 98 -7.14 12.50 -13.37
N ALA A 99 -7.00 11.89 -14.55
CA ALA A 99 -6.03 12.37 -15.50
C ALA A 99 -6.30 13.88 -15.66
N PRO A 100 -5.30 14.77 -15.60
CA PRO A 100 -5.50 16.09 -16.13
C PRO A 100 -5.91 15.87 -17.59
N MET A 101 -7.10 16.33 -17.94
CA MET A 101 -7.62 16.32 -19.30
C MET A 101 -6.58 17.05 -20.15
N GLU A 102 -5.76 16.28 -20.87
CA GLU A 102 -4.81 16.82 -21.83
C GLU A 102 -5.67 17.57 -22.83
N SER A 103 -5.61 18.90 -22.76
CA SER A 103 -6.33 19.77 -23.67
C SER A 103 -5.80 19.43 -25.06
N ALA A 104 -6.69 19.05 -25.97
CA ALA A 104 -6.34 18.63 -27.31
C ALA A 104 -5.29 19.56 -27.93
N PRO A 105 -4.29 19.04 -28.65
CA PRO A 105 -3.40 19.90 -29.40
C PRO A 105 -4.23 20.68 -30.40
N SER A 106 -4.32 22.00 -30.22
CA SER A 106 -4.83 22.91 -31.23
C SER A 106 -4.07 22.61 -32.52
N ALA A 107 -4.79 22.09 -33.51
CA ALA A 107 -4.26 21.88 -34.84
C ALA A 107 -3.65 23.20 -35.32
N GLY A 108 -2.34 23.17 -35.55
CA GLY A 108 -1.66 24.26 -36.23
C GLY A 108 -2.29 24.42 -37.61
N ASN A 109 -2.90 25.58 -37.86
CA ASN A 109 -3.14 26.02 -39.22
C ASN A 109 -1.78 26.33 -39.84
N GLY A 110 -1.31 25.43 -40.69
CA GLY A 110 -0.25 25.73 -41.63
C GLY A 110 -0.75 26.76 -42.66
N ASP A 111 -0.11 27.91 -42.67
CA ASP A 111 0.32 28.55 -43.93
C ASP A 111 1.29 27.58 -44.63
N PRO A 112 1.42 27.49 -45.97
CA PRO A 112 1.11 28.53 -46.97
C PRO A 112 0.46 28.00 -48.27
N HIS A 113 -0.09 28.89 -49.10
CA HIS A 113 -0.17 28.61 -50.54
C HIS A 113 -0.03 29.89 -51.35
N GLU A 114 1.12 30.02 -52.02
CA GLU A 114 1.24 30.78 -53.27
C GLU A 114 0.24 30.24 -54.29
N THR A 115 -0.46 31.12 -55.01
CA THR A 115 -0.58 31.06 -56.49
C THR A 115 -1.34 32.27 -57.05
N GLN A 116 -0.69 32.88 -58.06
CA GLN A 116 -1.19 33.68 -59.20
C GLN A 116 -1.71 35.10 -58.99
#